data_AF-A0A497FH29-F1
#
_entry.id   AF-A0A497FH29-F1
#
_cell.length_a   1.000
_cell.length_b   1.000
_cell.length_c   1.000
_cell.angle_alpha   90.00
_cell.angle_beta   90.00
_cell.angle_gamma   90.00
#
_symmetry.space_group_name_H-M   'P 1'
#
loop_
_entity.id
_entity.type
_entity.pdbx_description
1 polymer ?
#
loop_
_entity_poly.entity_id
_entity_poly.type
_entity_poly.pdbx_seq_one_letter_code
_entity_poly.pdbx_strand_id
1 'polypeptide(L)'
;MKDKKGARKRKMESSEGGLLRFIGDLSSKQQKSSVKKENVRKEEQEPIARFPESEVYRKIIKYLEESRQVAKSELYKWSRKNNIRPVDLYNTLLSLEREGKLKKVFDADKMDVIYVFSS
;
A
#
# COMPACT_ATOMS: atom_id res chain seq x y z
N MET A 1 43.35 -7.46 -63.16
CA MET A 1 41.88 -7.22 -63.16
C MET A 1 41.32 -7.83 -61.88
N LYS A 2 40.87 -6.99 -60.93
CA LYS A 2 39.43 -6.75 -60.64
C LYS A 2 38.79 -7.98 -59.97
N ASP A 3 38.24 -7.99 -58.76
CA ASP A 3 37.68 -6.93 -57.92
C ASP A 3 37.63 -7.36 -56.44
N LYS A 4 37.77 -6.36 -55.57
CA LYS A 4 37.44 -6.41 -54.14
C LYS A 4 35.96 -6.77 -53.95
N LYS A 5 35.64 -7.78 -53.13
CA LYS A 5 34.28 -7.95 -52.58
C LYS A 5 34.34 -7.91 -51.06
N GLY A 6 33.84 -6.79 -50.54
CA GLY A 6 33.94 -6.37 -49.15
C GLY A 6 33.17 -7.27 -48.19
N ALA A 7 33.80 -7.52 -47.03
CA ALA A 7 33.15 -8.06 -45.86
C ALA A 7 32.06 -7.09 -45.40
N ARG A 8 30.79 -7.53 -45.48
CA ARG A 8 29.64 -6.83 -44.88
C ARG A 8 29.80 -6.85 -43.36
N LYS A 9 30.38 -5.78 -42.78
CA LYS A 9 30.22 -5.44 -41.37
C LYS A 9 28.73 -5.24 -41.10
N ARG A 10 28.07 -6.25 -40.54
CA ARG A 10 26.79 -6.04 -39.84
C ARG A 10 27.13 -5.16 -38.64
N LYS A 11 26.79 -3.87 -38.71
CA LYS A 11 26.63 -3.06 -37.51
C LYS A 11 25.52 -3.74 -36.71
N MET A 12 25.91 -4.46 -35.68
CA MET A 12 25.02 -4.80 -34.60
C MET A 12 24.75 -3.45 -33.93
N GLU A 13 23.66 -2.80 -34.35
CA GLU A 13 23.07 -1.76 -33.51
C GLU A 13 22.75 -2.45 -32.21
N SER A 14 23.57 -2.16 -31.20
CA SER A 14 23.25 -2.44 -29.81
C SER A 14 21.83 -1.93 -29.61
N SER A 15 20.88 -2.84 -29.48
CA SER A 15 19.53 -2.49 -29.04
C SER A 15 19.61 -2.17 -27.55
N GLU A 16 20.37 -1.12 -27.22
CA GLU A 16 20.29 -0.39 -25.95
C GLU A 16 19.12 0.60 -26.01
N GLY A 17 18.03 0.18 -26.66
CA GLY A 17 16.69 0.72 -26.47
C GLY A 17 15.95 0.03 -25.33
N GLY A 18 16.67 -0.66 -24.44
CA GLY A 18 16.10 -1.27 -23.24
C GLY A 18 15.66 -0.21 -22.23
N LEU A 19 14.65 -0.56 -21.43
CA LEU A 19 14.03 0.22 -20.33
C LEU A 19 15.01 1.08 -19.48
N LEU A 20 16.29 0.72 -19.43
CA LEU A 20 17.36 1.45 -18.75
C LEU A 20 17.62 2.86 -19.29
N ARG A 21 17.32 3.15 -20.56
CA ARG A 21 17.48 4.51 -21.11
C ARG A 21 16.50 5.51 -20.48
N PHE A 22 15.37 5.04 -19.96
CA PHE A 22 14.42 5.87 -19.22
C PHE A 22 14.90 6.19 -17.79
N ILE A 23 15.66 5.29 -17.16
CA ILE A 23 16.15 5.47 -15.79
C ILE A 23 17.37 6.40 -15.76
N GLY A 24 18.23 6.36 -16.79
CA GLY A 24 19.45 7.17 -16.85
C GLY A 24 19.22 8.69 -16.90
N ASP A 25 18.13 9.14 -17.54
CA ASP A 25 17.81 10.57 -17.68
C ASP A 25 17.28 11.18 -16.36
N LEU A 26 16.68 10.37 -15.50
CA LEU A 26 16.17 10.81 -14.19
C LEU A 26 17.27 10.95 -13.12
N SER A 27 18.45 10.37 -13.33
CA SER A 27 19.49 10.31 -12.30
C SER A 27 20.49 11.47 -12.32
N SER A 28 20.47 12.35 -13.34
CA SER A 28 21.51 13.38 -13.52
C SER A 28 21.13 14.78 -13.02
N LYS A 29 19.99 14.93 -12.33
CA LYS A 29 19.55 16.20 -11.74
C LYS A 29 19.63 16.19 -10.22
N GLN A 30 20.85 15.93 -9.72
CA GLN A 30 21.17 16.07 -8.30
C GLN A 30 22.31 17.10 -8.15
N GLN A 31 21.97 18.34 -7.81
CA GLN A 31 22.91 19.22 -7.11
C GLN A 31 22.23 20.01 -5.99
N LYS A 32 22.53 19.54 -4.77
CA LYS A 32 22.91 20.32 -3.58
C LYS A 32 22.16 21.63 -3.32
N SER A 33 21.20 21.56 -2.39
CA SER A 33 20.97 22.64 -1.42
C SER A 33 20.99 22.06 -0.01
N SER A 34 22.01 22.45 0.74
CA SER A 34 22.13 22.24 2.17
C SER A 34 21.20 23.22 2.88
N VAL A 35 20.04 22.77 3.37
CA VAL A 35 19.23 23.50 4.33
C VAL A 35 18.57 22.49 5.27
N LYS A 36 18.89 22.63 6.56
CA LYS A 36 18.14 22.27 7.78
C LYS A 36 17.23 21.03 7.72
N LYS A 37 17.45 20.10 8.65
CA LYS A 37 16.44 19.15 9.12
C LYS A 37 15.23 19.91 9.66
N GLU A 38 14.37 20.36 8.76
CA GLU A 38 13.03 20.74 9.10
C GLU A 38 12.29 19.43 9.32
N ASN A 39 11.89 19.24 10.58
CA ASN A 39 10.97 18.21 10.99
C ASN A 39 9.67 18.48 10.23
N VAL A 40 9.57 17.93 9.02
CA VAL A 40 8.31 17.83 8.30
C VAL A 40 7.51 16.83 9.12
N ARG A 41 6.84 17.35 10.14
CA ARG A 41 5.69 16.71 10.74
C ARG A 41 4.85 16.31 9.54
N LYS A 42 4.75 15.01 9.25
CA LYS A 42 3.66 14.50 8.45
C LYS A 42 2.44 15.08 9.15
N GLU A 43 1.84 16.10 8.53
CA GLU A 43 0.46 16.41 8.80
C GLU A 43 -0.26 15.15 8.37
N GLU A 44 -0.43 14.27 9.36
CA GLU A 44 -1.29 13.13 9.34
C GLU A 44 -2.66 13.74 9.15
N GLN A 45 -3.01 13.99 7.87
CA GLN A 45 -4.37 14.35 7.50
C GLN A 45 -5.22 13.28 8.13
N GLU A 46 -5.86 13.64 9.24
CA GLU A 46 -6.66 12.71 9.97
C GLU A 46 -7.69 12.18 8.96
N PRO A 47 -7.70 10.87 8.69
CA PRO A 47 -8.74 10.33 7.85
C PRO A 47 -10.03 10.69 8.56
N ILE A 48 -10.84 11.53 7.91
CA ILE A 48 -12.12 11.99 8.42
C ILE A 48 -12.85 10.73 8.85
N ALA A 49 -12.92 10.51 10.17
CA ALA A 49 -13.56 9.34 10.73
C ALA A 49 -15.00 9.41 10.28
N ARG A 50 -15.35 8.62 9.25
CA ARG A 50 -16.71 8.58 8.74
C ARG A 50 -17.57 8.12 9.90
N PHE A 51 -18.50 8.99 10.23
CA PHE A 51 -19.21 9.10 11.50
C PHE A 51 -19.56 7.74 12.15
N PRO A 52 -19.40 7.62 13.49
CA PRO A 52 -19.83 6.45 14.26
C PRO A 52 -21.35 6.18 14.14
N GLU A 53 -22.11 7.15 13.64
CA GLU A 53 -23.54 7.04 13.34
C GLU A 53 -23.87 6.33 12.02
N SER A 54 -22.88 6.00 11.19
CA SER A 54 -23.15 5.29 9.94
C SER A 54 -23.58 3.84 10.20
N GLU A 55 -24.57 3.37 9.46
CA GLU A 55 -25.02 1.97 9.49
C GLU A 55 -23.86 1.00 9.20
N VAL A 56 -22.96 1.39 8.30
CA VAL A 56 -21.75 0.63 7.95
C VAL A 56 -20.82 0.47 9.16
N TYR A 57 -20.58 1.54 9.92
CA TYR A 57 -19.74 1.50 11.12
C TYR A 57 -20.33 0.55 12.16
N ARG A 58 -21.63 0.66 12.45
CA ARG A 58 -22.34 -0.22 13.40
C ARG A 58 -22.28 -1.68 12.96
N LYS A 59 -22.42 -1.95 11.65
CA LYS A 59 -22.33 -3.30 11.08
C LYS A 59 -20.93 -3.89 11.23
N ILE A 60 -19.87 -3.10 11.04
CA ILE A 60 -18.48 -3.54 11.23
C ILE A 60 -18.22 -3.85 12.70
N ILE A 61 -18.64 -2.97 13.62
CA ILE A 61 -18.47 -3.19 15.06
C ILE A 61 -19.18 -4.45 15.51
N LYS A 62 -20.45 -4.62 15.16
CA LYS A 62 -21.23 -5.80 15.55
C LYS A 62 -20.54 -7.09 15.11
N TYR A 63 -19.98 -7.11 13.90
CA TYR A 63 -19.23 -8.27 13.41
C TYR A 63 -17.94 -8.53 14.21
N LEU A 64 -17.20 -7.48 14.56
CA LEU A 64 -15.98 -7.58 15.38
C LEU A 64 -16.30 -8.01 16.83
N GLU A 65 -17.40 -7.55 17.40
CA GLU A 65 -17.89 -7.94 18.72
C GLU A 65 -18.31 -9.42 18.77
N GLU A 66 -19.06 -9.87 17.77
CA GLU A 66 -19.51 -11.27 17.65
C GLU A 66 -18.33 -12.22 17.45
N SER A 67 -17.35 -11.82 16.64
CA SER A 67 -16.18 -12.66 16.33
C SER A 67 -15.14 -12.66 17.44
N ARG A 68 -15.01 -11.55 18.19
CA ARG A 68 -13.94 -11.21 19.16
C ARG A 68 -12.52 -11.15 18.59
N GLN A 69 -12.16 -12.09 17.73
CA GLN A 69 -10.91 -12.16 17.01
C GLN A 69 -11.19 -12.53 15.55
N VAL A 70 -10.59 -11.81 14.61
CA VAL A 70 -10.78 -12.08 13.18
C VAL A 70 -9.49 -11.88 12.42
N ALA A 71 -9.17 -12.82 11.54
CA ALA A 71 -8.03 -12.65 10.65
C ALA A 71 -8.30 -11.53 9.64
N LYS A 72 -7.26 -10.78 9.29
CA LYS A 72 -7.35 -9.66 8.34
C LYS A 72 -7.90 -10.14 7.01
N SER A 73 -7.41 -11.26 6.49
CA SER A 73 -7.90 -11.83 5.23
C SER A 73 -9.39 -12.21 5.29
N GLU A 74 -9.87 -12.75 6.42
CA GLU A 74 -11.28 -13.08 6.64
C GLU A 74 -12.15 -11.84 6.73
N LEU A 75 -11.69 -10.83 7.48
CA LEU A 75 -12.39 -9.55 7.60
C LEU A 75 -12.57 -8.87 6.24
N TYR A 76 -11.56 -8.90 5.37
CA TYR A 76 -11.68 -8.39 4.00
C TYR A 76 -12.63 -9.23 3.13
N LYS A 77 -12.65 -10.55 3.29
CA LYS A 77 -13.61 -11.42 2.57
C LYS A 77 -15.04 -11.11 3.02
N TRP A 78 -15.26 -10.97 4.33
CA TRP A 78 -16.55 -10.61 4.90
C TRP A 78 -17.01 -9.23 4.44
N SER A 79 -16.12 -8.23 4.43
CA SER A 79 -16.47 -6.87 4.02
C SER A 79 -16.93 -6.82 2.56
N ARG A 80 -16.25 -7.54 1.67
CA ARG A 80 -16.65 -7.68 0.25
C ARG A 80 -18.02 -8.33 0.11
N LYS A 81 -18.28 -9.42 0.83
CA LYS A 81 -19.60 -10.10 0.82
C LYS A 81 -20.74 -9.19 1.32
N ASN A 82 -20.41 -8.21 2.17
CA ASN A 82 -21.36 -7.28 2.78
C ASN A 82 -21.45 -5.92 2.07
N ASN A 83 -20.86 -5.77 0.88
CA ASN A 83 -20.79 -4.50 0.12
C ASN A 83 -20.19 -3.32 0.91
N ILE A 84 -19.24 -3.61 1.82
CA ILE A 84 -18.54 -2.58 2.58
C ILE A 84 -17.35 -2.10 1.76
N ARG A 85 -17.27 -0.79 1.52
CA ARG A 85 -16.16 -0.20 0.77
C ARG A 85 -14.84 -0.37 1.55
N PRO A 86 -13.71 -0.67 0.87
CA PRO A 86 -12.43 -0.81 1.54
C PRO A 86 -12.02 0.39 2.40
N VAL A 87 -12.34 1.60 1.94
CA VAL A 87 -12.05 2.85 2.66
C VAL A 87 -12.85 2.95 3.96
N ASP A 88 -14.14 2.58 3.94
CA ASP A 88 -14.99 2.62 5.13
C ASP A 88 -14.52 1.59 6.17
N LEU A 89 -14.12 0.39 5.72
CA LEU A 89 -13.53 -0.61 6.60
C LEU A 89 -12.22 -0.10 7.22
N TYR A 90 -11.30 0.40 6.40
CA TYR A 90 -10.00 0.86 6.87
C TYR A 90 -10.13 1.99 7.90
N ASN A 91 -10.94 3.01 7.59
CA ASN A 91 -11.18 4.12 8.50
C ASN A 91 -11.80 3.65 9.81
N THR A 92 -12.77 2.72 9.76
CA THR A 92 -13.39 2.15 10.96
C THR A 92 -12.36 1.42 11.83
N LEU A 93 -11.54 0.56 11.23
CA LEU A 93 -10.51 -0.19 11.98
C LEU A 93 -9.47 0.75 12.60
N LEU A 94 -9.09 1.80 11.87
CA LEU A 94 -8.15 2.80 12.36
C LEU A 94 -8.74 3.61 13.52
N SER A 95 -10.01 4.01 13.44
CA SER A 95 -10.71 4.67 14.54
C SER A 95 -10.75 3.78 15.79
N LEU A 96 -11.12 2.50 15.64
CA LEU A 96 -11.17 1.56 16.76
C LEU A 96 -9.78 1.28 17.38
N GLU A 97 -8.73 1.26 16.56
CA GLU A 97 -7.35 1.13 17.01
C GLU A 97 -6.90 2.37 17.81
N ARG A 98 -7.22 3.58 17.33
CA ARG A 98 -6.96 4.84 18.04
C ARG A 98 -7.73 4.93 19.36
N GLU A 99 -8.96 4.43 19.40
CA GLU A 99 -9.78 4.33 20.61
C GLU A 99 -9.31 3.23 21.58
N GLY A 100 -8.34 2.40 21.19
CA GLY A 100 -7.84 1.29 22.00
C GLY A 100 -8.76 0.06 22.05
N LYS A 101 -9.86 0.07 21.29
CA LYS A 101 -10.85 -1.02 21.19
C LYS A 101 -10.42 -2.14 20.25
N LEU A 102 -9.41 -1.90 19.41
CA LEU A 102 -8.91 -2.89 18.46
C LEU A 102 -7.39 -3.01 18.56
N LYS A 103 -6.89 -4.24 18.69
CA LYS A 103 -5.46 -4.55 18.64
C LYS A 103 -5.14 -5.42 17.44
N LYS A 104 -3.95 -5.25 16.87
CA LYS A 104 -3.44 -6.10 15.79
C LYS A 104 -2.34 -6.99 16.34
N VAL A 105 -2.48 -8.29 16.15
CA VAL A 105 -1.48 -9.29 16.55
C VAL A 105 -1.18 -10.15 15.35
N PHE A 106 0.09 -10.43 15.07
CA PHE A 106 0.44 -11.37 14.02
C PHE A 106 0.37 -12.80 14.58
N ASP A 107 -0.35 -13.68 13.88
CA ASP A 107 -0.45 -15.10 14.19
C ASP A 107 0.42 -15.86 13.18
N ALA A 108 1.47 -16.50 13.68
CA ALA A 108 2.46 -17.20 12.86
C ALA A 108 1.90 -18.48 12.24
N ASP A 109 1.02 -19.20 12.94
CA ASP A 109 0.38 -20.42 12.45
C ASP A 109 -0.53 -20.13 11.26
N LYS A 110 -1.25 -19.01 11.33
CA LYS A 110 -2.14 -18.55 10.25
C LYS A 110 -1.42 -17.71 9.18
N MET A 111 -0.19 -17.30 9.45
CA MET A 111 0.56 -16.32 8.65
C MET A 111 -0.28 -15.07 8.31
N ASP A 112 -1.09 -14.60 9.25
CA ASP A 112 -2.01 -13.48 9.04
C ASP A 112 -2.06 -12.55 10.27
N VAL A 113 -2.48 -11.31 10.04
CA VAL A 113 -2.75 -10.36 11.11
C VAL A 113 -4.13 -10.64 11.67
N ILE A 114 -4.22 -10.89 12.97
CA ILE A 114 -5.46 -11.05 13.71
C ILE A 114 -5.82 -9.72 14.35
N TYR A 115 -7.04 -9.28 14.12
CA TYR A 115 -7.67 -8.18 14.83
C TYR A 115 -8.35 -8.72 16.06
N VAL A 116 -7.99 -8.20 17.24
CA VAL A 116 -8.56 -8.56 18.54
C VAL A 116 -9.40 -7.38 19.02
N PHE A 117 -10.70 -7.60 19.19
CA PHE A 117 -11.63 -6.58 19.68
C PHE A 117 -11.70 -6.61 21.21
N SER A 118 -11.28 -5.52 21.83
CA SER A 118 -11.32 -5.29 23.27
C SER A 118 -12.53 -4.41 23.54
N SER A 119 -13.64 -5.05 23.92
CA SER A 119 -14.86 -4.36 24.37
C SER A 119 -14.72 -3.86 25.79
#